data_AF-A0A9E2KVU9-F1
#
_entry.id   AF-A0A9E2KVU9-F1
#
_cell.length_a   1.000
_cell.length_b   1.000
_cell.length_c   1.000
_cell.angle_alpha   90.00
_cell.angle_beta   90.00
_cell.angle_gamma   90.00
#
_symmetry.space_group_name_H-M   'P 1'
#
loop_
_entity.id
_entity.type
_entity.pdbx_description
1 polymer ?
#
loop_
_entity_poly.entity_id
_entity_poly.type
_entity_poly.pdbx_seq_one_letter_code
_entity_poly.pdbx_strand_id
1 'polypeptide(L)'
;MVAAFKLHVEFSWGEKRDYLLANDVEPGLEHRYQTRENWQEVMRDALINVPVGPYIKDNRVIPPIATAKVIDVVACESVDPQLQRTRSQFIMAAVWKKQSNEQDYNFMHHDYPYWSQRQIKADVDYWNNGNKHPFINLITKWRVYLQKHRH
;
A
#
# COMPACT_ATOMS: atom_id res chain seq x y z
N MET A 1 -17.57 9.29 -15.86
CA MET A 1 -17.43 9.57 -14.41
C MET A 1 -16.48 8.52 -13.87
N VAL A 2 -15.43 8.92 -13.14
CA VAL A 2 -14.51 7.95 -12.55
C VAL A 2 -15.20 7.30 -11.36
N ALA A 3 -15.27 5.97 -11.34
CA ALA A 3 -15.89 5.20 -10.28
C ALA A 3 -14.89 4.89 -9.15
N ALA A 4 -13.62 4.67 -9.50
CA ALA A 4 -12.51 4.49 -8.56
C ALA A 4 -11.16 4.63 -9.27
N PHE A 5 -10.07 4.68 -8.49
CA PHE A 5 -8.71 4.62 -9.01
C PHE A 5 -8.08 3.27 -8.69
N LYS A 6 -7.57 2.58 -9.71
CA LYS A 6 -6.82 1.33 -9.55
C LYS A 6 -5.32 1.63 -9.51
N LEU A 7 -4.66 1.18 -8.45
CA LEU A 7 -3.22 1.24 -8.27
C LEU A 7 -2.59 -0.09 -8.66
N HIS A 8 -1.53 -0.02 -9.46
CA HIS A 8 -0.61 -1.12 -9.70
C HIS A 8 0.58 -0.95 -8.76
N VAL A 9 0.79 -1.90 -7.85
CA VAL A 9 1.85 -1.80 -6.84
C VAL A 9 2.85 -2.94 -6.93
N GLU A 10 4.07 -2.67 -6.47
CA GLU A 10 5.14 -3.65 -6.29
C GLU A 10 5.54 -3.73 -4.82
N PHE A 11 5.72 -4.96 -4.33
CA PHE A 11 6.18 -5.22 -2.98
C PHE A 11 7.71 -5.34 -2.89
N SER A 12 8.25 -5.20 -1.68
CA SER A 12 9.70 -5.35 -1.44
C SER A 12 10.25 -6.74 -1.78
N TRP A 13 9.38 -7.75 -1.89
CA TRP A 13 9.71 -9.10 -2.36
C TRP A 13 9.43 -9.34 -3.85
N GLY A 14 9.17 -8.30 -4.63
CA GLY A 14 9.03 -8.33 -6.10
C GLY A 14 7.68 -8.79 -6.64
N GLU A 15 6.73 -9.17 -5.79
CA GLU A 15 5.36 -9.45 -6.23
C GLU A 15 4.68 -8.15 -6.67
N LYS A 16 3.83 -8.24 -7.69
CA LYS A 16 2.98 -7.13 -8.16
C LYS A 16 1.53 -7.45 -7.93
N ARG A 17 0.74 -6.45 -7.57
CA ARG A 17 -0.70 -6.62 -7.30
C ARG A 17 -1.47 -5.33 -7.57
N ASP A 18 -2.75 -5.50 -7.86
CA ASP A 18 -3.67 -4.39 -8.07
C ASP A 18 -4.47 -4.12 -6.79
N TYR A 19 -4.71 -2.84 -6.52
CA TYR A 19 -5.55 -2.37 -5.41
C TYR A 19 -6.44 -1.21 -5.88
N LEU A 20 -7.53 -0.98 -5.17
CA LEU A 20 -8.28 0.27 -5.28
C LEU A 20 -7.67 1.29 -4.32
N LEU A 21 -7.61 2.56 -4.72
CA LEU A 21 -7.16 3.64 -3.84
C LEU A 21 -8.07 3.76 -2.61
N ALA A 22 -7.52 4.18 -1.48
CA ALA A 22 -8.31 4.46 -0.28
C ALA A 22 -9.29 5.63 -0.52
N ASN A 23 -10.53 5.49 -0.06
CA ASN A 23 -11.58 6.52 -0.21
C ASN A 23 -11.15 7.90 0.29
N ASP A 24 -10.31 7.96 1.34
CA ASP A 24 -9.85 9.24 1.91
C ASP A 24 -8.86 9.97 0.99
N VAL A 25 -8.20 9.26 0.08
CA VAL A 25 -7.20 9.80 -0.84
C VAL A 25 -7.79 10.04 -2.23
N GLU A 26 -8.88 9.33 -2.58
CA GLU A 26 -9.59 9.48 -3.86
C GLU A 26 -9.98 10.93 -4.19
N PRO A 27 -10.58 11.75 -3.30
CA PRO A 27 -10.96 13.12 -3.63
C PRO A 27 -9.77 13.99 -4.06
N GLY A 28 -8.61 13.80 -3.45
CA GLY A 28 -7.39 14.53 -3.79
C GLY A 28 -6.86 14.16 -5.17
N LEU A 29 -7.00 12.89 -5.57
CA LEU A 29 -6.61 12.41 -6.89
C LEU A 29 -7.64 12.77 -7.96
N GLU A 30 -8.94 12.68 -7.66
CA GLU A 30 -10.04 13.09 -8.55
C GLU A 30 -9.94 14.56 -8.91
N HIS A 31 -9.65 15.43 -7.94
CA HIS A 31 -9.43 16.84 -8.23
C HIS A 31 -8.28 17.05 -9.22
N ARG A 32 -7.19 16.28 -9.11
CA ARG A 32 -6.07 16.34 -10.06
C ARG A 32 -6.45 15.77 -11.42
N TYR A 33 -7.17 14.65 -11.45
CA TYR A 33 -7.68 14.03 -12.68
C TYR A 33 -8.49 15.03 -13.53
N GLN A 34 -9.32 15.83 -12.88
CA GLN A 34 -10.16 16.83 -13.55
C GLN A 34 -9.41 18.11 -13.96
N THR A 35 -8.28 18.42 -13.33
CA THR A 35 -7.60 19.73 -13.48
C THR A 35 -6.22 19.67 -14.14
N ARG A 36 -5.64 18.48 -14.30
CA ARG A 36 -4.26 18.30 -14.79
C ARG A 36 -4.15 17.13 -15.75
N GLU A 37 -3.39 17.30 -16.83
CA GLU A 37 -3.10 16.23 -17.79
C GLU A 37 -2.25 15.11 -17.15
N ASN A 38 -1.21 15.48 -16.39
CA ASN A 38 -0.29 14.52 -15.75
C ASN A 38 -0.68 14.19 -14.30
N TRP A 39 -1.97 13.98 -14.06
CA TRP A 39 -2.49 13.75 -12.71
C TRP A 39 -1.89 12.52 -12.01
N GLN A 40 -1.43 11.51 -12.75
CA GLN A 40 -0.84 10.27 -12.22
C GLN A 40 0.52 10.48 -11.53
N GLU A 41 1.24 11.57 -11.85
CA GLU A 41 2.61 11.80 -11.37
C GLU A 41 2.73 11.79 -9.84
N VAL A 42 1.68 12.22 -9.14
CA VAL A 42 1.66 12.23 -7.67
C VAL A 42 1.70 10.82 -7.07
N MET A 43 1.13 9.85 -7.79
CA MET A 43 1.03 8.46 -7.37
C MET A 43 2.25 7.64 -7.80
N ARG A 44 2.86 7.95 -8.94
CA ARG A 44 4.03 7.20 -9.44
C ARG A 44 5.19 7.24 -8.43
N ASP A 45 5.79 6.08 -8.17
CA ASP A 45 6.85 5.87 -7.18
C ASP A 45 6.47 6.19 -5.72
N ALA A 46 5.19 6.47 -5.42
CA ALA A 46 4.76 6.71 -4.06
C ALA A 46 4.78 5.43 -3.22
N LEU A 47 5.00 5.56 -1.91
CA LEU A 47 4.84 4.48 -0.95
C LEU A 47 3.42 4.48 -0.41
N ILE A 48 2.79 3.31 -0.36
CA ILE A 48 1.43 3.17 0.16
C ILE A 48 1.27 1.89 0.96
N ASN A 49 0.54 1.98 2.06
CA ASN A 49 0.20 0.83 2.88
C ASN A 49 -0.94 0.04 2.26
N VAL A 50 -0.77 -1.27 2.13
CA VAL A 50 -1.78 -2.15 1.54
C VAL A 50 -2.00 -3.40 2.39
N PRO A 51 -3.25 -3.89 2.48
CA PRO A 51 -3.53 -5.18 3.11
C PRO A 51 -3.04 -6.32 2.22
N VAL A 52 -2.22 -7.21 2.77
CA VAL A 52 -1.68 -8.37 2.03
C VAL A 52 -2.41 -9.68 2.35
N GLY A 53 -3.22 -9.70 3.41
CA GLY A 53 -4.15 -10.77 3.75
C GLY A 53 -5.61 -10.39 3.49
N PRO A 54 -6.55 -11.34 3.53
CA PRO A 54 -7.97 -11.05 3.41
C PRO A 54 -8.51 -10.40 4.69
N TYR A 55 -9.57 -9.61 4.59
CA TYR A 55 -10.38 -9.25 5.75
C TYR A 55 -11.20 -10.47 6.19
N ILE A 56 -11.09 -10.88 7.47
CA ILE A 56 -11.92 -11.94 8.06
C ILE A 56 -13.00 -11.29 8.93
N LYS A 57 -14.22 -11.86 8.90
CA LYS A 57 -15.40 -11.69 9.80
C LYS A 57 -15.45 -10.38 10.63
N ASP A 58 -16.51 -9.61 10.41
CA ASP A 58 -16.86 -8.37 11.12
C ASP A 58 -15.78 -7.27 11.10
N ASN A 59 -14.81 -7.33 10.19
CA ASN A 59 -13.68 -6.38 10.09
C ASN A 59 -12.85 -6.24 11.39
N ARG A 60 -13.00 -7.15 12.36
CA ARG A 60 -12.33 -7.04 13.67
C ARG A 60 -10.83 -7.35 13.61
N VAL A 61 -10.43 -8.18 12.65
CA VAL A 61 -9.02 -8.56 12.48
C VAL A 61 -8.41 -7.74 11.36
N ILE A 62 -7.51 -6.82 11.73
CA ILE A 62 -6.70 -6.07 10.77
C ILE A 62 -5.80 -7.07 10.02
N PRO A 63 -5.87 -7.14 8.68
CA PRO A 63 -5.00 -8.02 7.91
C PRO A 63 -3.53 -7.60 8.09
N PRO A 64 -2.55 -8.51 7.84
CA PRO A 64 -1.17 -8.10 7.69
C PRO A 64 -1.07 -6.96 6.67
N ILE A 65 -0.33 -5.92 7.03
CA ILE A 65 -0.12 -4.72 6.21
C ILE A 65 1.34 -4.72 5.76
N ALA A 66 1.57 -4.28 4.52
CA ALA A 66 2.88 -4.04 3.96
C ALA A 66 2.92 -2.68 3.26
N THR A 67 4.11 -2.12 3.09
CA THR A 67 4.34 -0.90 2.30
C THR A 67 4.77 -1.29 0.89
N ALA A 68 3.93 -0.98 -0.09
CA ALA A 68 4.22 -1.21 -1.50
C ALA A 68 4.57 0.11 -2.20
N LYS A 69 5.34 0.01 -3.29
CA LYS A 69 5.61 1.13 -4.18
C LYS A 69 4.59 1.12 -5.32
N VAL A 70 3.97 2.26 -5.58
CA VAL A 70 3.05 2.42 -6.70
C VAL A 70 3.85 2.53 -8.01
N ILE A 71 3.59 1.60 -8.92
CA ILE A 71 4.15 1.60 -10.28
C ILE A 71 3.31 2.50 -11.19
N ASP A 72 1.98 2.38 -11.10
CA ASP A 72 1.06 3.09 -11.96
C ASP A 72 -0.33 3.25 -11.34
N VAL A 73 -1.11 4.20 -11.86
CA VAL A 73 -2.51 4.44 -11.45
C VAL A 73 -3.40 4.67 -12.66
N VAL A 74 -4.57 4.04 -12.65
CA VAL A 74 -5.55 4.13 -13.73
C VAL A 74 -6.90 4.56 -13.15
N ALA A 75 -7.58 5.50 -13.82
CA ALA A 75 -8.96 5.86 -13.51
C ALA A 75 -9.89 4.79 -14.11
N CYS A 76 -10.79 4.23 -13.31
CA CYS A 76 -11.68 3.15 -13.73
C CYS A 76 -13.12 3.63 -13.74
N GLU A 77 -13.88 3.23 -14.77
CA GLU A 77 -15.32 3.51 -14.91
C GLU A 77 -16.20 2.51 -14.15
N SER A 78 -15.63 1.38 -13.72
CA SER A 78 -16.29 0.39 -12.88
C SER A 78 -15.34 -0.14 -11.81
N VAL A 79 -15.90 -0.53 -10.67
CA VAL A 79 -15.16 -1.05 -9.52
C VAL A 79 -15.15 -2.57 -9.56
N ASP A 80 -13.97 -3.17 -9.58
CA ASP A 80 -13.83 -4.62 -9.36
C ASP A 80 -14.03 -4.93 -7.86
N PRO A 81 -15.11 -5.63 -7.47
CA PRO A 81 -15.39 -5.91 -6.06
C PRO A 81 -14.40 -6.88 -5.43
N GLN A 82 -13.55 -7.56 -6.20
CA GLN A 82 -12.52 -8.47 -5.69
C GLN A 82 -11.26 -7.72 -5.24
N LEU A 83 -11.05 -6.50 -5.71
CA LEU A 83 -9.88 -5.70 -5.35
C LEU A 83 -10.04 -5.13 -3.95
N GLN A 84 -9.00 -5.32 -3.14
CA GLN A 84 -8.93 -4.67 -1.83
C GLN A 84 -8.59 -3.19 -2.00
N ARG A 85 -9.04 -2.38 -1.05
CA ARG A 85 -8.62 -0.98 -0.94
C ARG A 85 -7.28 -0.87 -0.21
N THR A 86 -6.46 0.08 -0.64
CA THR A 86 -5.27 0.48 0.12
C THR A 86 -5.68 1.14 1.44
N ARG A 87 -4.69 1.42 2.28
CA ARG A 87 -4.84 2.27 3.46
C ARG A 87 -4.48 3.71 3.10
N SER A 88 -4.95 4.65 3.91
CA SER A 88 -4.80 6.09 3.67
C SER A 88 -3.37 6.60 3.91
N GLN A 89 -2.48 5.79 4.51
CA GLN A 89 -1.06 6.14 4.66
C GLN A 89 -0.35 6.02 3.31
N PHE A 90 0.00 7.18 2.78
CA PHE A 90 0.56 7.39 1.46
C PHE A 90 1.64 8.48 1.53
N ILE A 91 2.83 8.22 0.98
CA ILE A 91 3.92 9.21 0.87
C ILE A 91 4.35 9.32 -0.58
N MET A 92 4.31 10.54 -1.12
CA MET A 92 4.77 10.83 -2.48
C MET A 92 6.27 10.59 -2.64
N ALA A 93 6.70 10.19 -3.84
CA ALA A 93 8.12 10.01 -4.18
C ALA A 93 9.00 11.22 -3.89
N ALA A 94 8.47 12.43 -4.12
CA ALA A 94 9.19 13.68 -3.88
C ALA A 94 9.50 13.94 -2.39
N VAL A 95 8.82 13.22 -1.48
CA VAL A 95 8.94 13.34 -0.03
C VAL A 95 9.82 12.22 0.52
N TRP A 96 9.42 10.95 0.35
CA TRP A 96 10.13 9.83 1.00
C TRP A 96 11.58 9.68 0.53
N LYS A 97 11.87 9.95 -0.75
CA LYS A 97 13.24 9.91 -1.29
C LYS A 97 14.19 10.95 -0.67
N LYS A 98 13.68 11.92 0.08
CA LYS A 98 14.45 12.98 0.76
C LYS A 98 14.46 12.85 2.28
N GLN A 99 13.73 11.88 2.82
CA GLN A 99 13.56 11.68 4.26
C GLN A 99 14.40 10.50 4.74
N SER A 100 14.59 10.41 6.05
CA SER A 100 15.21 9.24 6.65
C SER A 100 14.23 8.08 6.73
N ASN A 101 14.74 6.84 6.79
CA ASN A 101 13.91 5.65 7.04
C ASN A 101 13.04 5.78 8.29
N GLU A 102 13.53 6.47 9.32
CA GLU A 102 12.78 6.68 10.54
C GLU A 102 11.57 7.59 10.30
N GLN A 103 11.73 8.67 9.54
CA GLN A 103 10.62 9.57 9.20
C GLN A 103 9.56 8.86 8.36
N ASP A 104 9.98 8.13 7.32
CA ASP A 104 9.07 7.36 6.47
C ASP A 104 8.35 6.27 7.27
N TYR A 105 9.08 5.52 8.09
CA TYR A 105 8.51 4.52 8.99
C TYR A 105 7.51 5.13 9.98
N ASN A 106 7.86 6.26 10.61
CA ASN A 106 7.00 6.93 11.58
C ASN A 106 5.68 7.39 10.95
N PHE A 107 5.70 7.83 9.69
CA PHE A 107 4.49 8.15 8.95
C PHE A 107 3.68 6.89 8.56
N MET A 108 4.35 5.81 8.15
CA MET A 108 3.68 4.62 7.61
C MET A 108 3.16 3.65 8.67
N HIS A 109 3.81 3.48 9.81
CA HIS A 109 3.52 2.34 10.69
C HIS A 109 2.15 2.41 11.38
N HIS A 110 1.60 3.60 11.64
CA HIS A 110 0.31 3.84 12.31
C HIS A 110 0.08 2.92 13.55
N ASP A 111 -1.15 2.84 14.04
CA ASP A 111 -1.60 1.89 15.06
C ASP A 111 -1.69 0.43 14.58
N TYR A 112 -0.82 0.01 13.64
CA TYR A 112 -0.84 -1.38 13.17
C TYR A 112 -0.26 -2.34 14.22
N PRO A 113 -0.69 -3.63 14.21
CA PRO A 113 -0.10 -4.63 15.09
C PRO A 113 1.40 -4.82 14.85
N TYR A 114 2.13 -5.22 15.90
CA TYR A 114 3.59 -5.37 15.92
C TYR A 114 4.20 -5.99 14.66
N TRP A 115 3.67 -7.12 14.19
CA TRP A 115 4.22 -7.80 13.02
C TRP A 115 3.99 -7.03 11.70
N SER A 116 2.91 -6.27 11.59
CA SER A 116 2.69 -5.38 10.45
C SER A 116 3.62 -4.17 10.52
N GLN A 117 3.88 -3.62 11.72
CA GLN A 117 4.90 -2.58 11.89
C GLN A 117 6.30 -3.08 11.48
N ARG A 118 6.68 -4.30 11.87
CA ARG A 118 7.95 -4.89 11.44
C ARG A 118 8.06 -5.07 9.92
N GLN A 119 6.98 -5.49 9.27
CA GLN A 119 6.94 -5.57 7.81
C GLN A 119 7.10 -4.18 7.18
N ILE A 120 6.35 -3.18 7.65
CA ILE A 120 6.45 -1.80 7.17
C ILE A 120 7.87 -1.25 7.34
N LYS A 121 8.51 -1.50 8.49
CA LYS A 121 9.91 -1.11 8.72
C LYS A 121 10.87 -1.74 7.71
N ALA A 122 10.69 -3.04 7.44
CA ALA A 122 11.49 -3.77 6.47
C ALA A 122 11.25 -3.27 5.03
N ASP A 123 10.01 -2.95 4.69
CA ASP A 123 9.67 -2.40 3.38
C ASP A 123 10.25 -1.01 3.17
N VAL A 124 10.14 -0.11 4.17
CA VAL A 124 10.77 1.22 4.10
C VAL A 124 12.29 1.10 3.94
N ASP A 125 12.95 0.23 4.69
CA ASP A 125 14.39 0.02 4.54
C ASP A 125 14.76 -0.55 3.16
N TYR A 126 13.93 -1.42 2.60
CA TYR A 126 14.12 -1.89 1.23
C TYR A 126 13.98 -0.77 0.21
N TRP A 127 12.94 0.06 0.30
CA TRP A 127 12.70 1.13 -0.68
C TRP A 127 13.74 2.25 -0.60
N ASN A 128 14.22 2.57 0.60
CA ASN A 128 15.20 3.63 0.80
C ASN A 128 16.63 3.16 0.51
N ASN A 129 16.99 1.93 0.91
CA ASN A 129 18.38 1.46 0.89
C ASN A 129 18.63 0.22 0.02
N GLY A 130 17.60 -0.43 -0.52
CA GLY A 130 17.73 -1.68 -1.26
C GLY A 130 17.97 -2.92 -0.38
N ASN A 131 17.89 -2.78 0.94
CA ASN A 131 18.14 -3.87 1.89
C ASN A 131 17.01 -4.91 1.85
N LYS A 132 17.36 -6.18 1.61
CA LYS A 132 16.37 -7.27 1.54
C LYS A 132 16.10 -7.87 2.92
N HIS A 133 14.83 -8.14 3.21
CA HIS A 133 14.38 -8.70 4.49
C HIS A 133 13.61 -10.04 4.32
N PRO A 134 14.26 -11.10 3.80
CA PRO A 134 13.57 -12.35 3.44
C PRO A 134 12.87 -13.02 4.63
N PHE A 135 13.44 -12.95 5.83
CA PHE A 135 12.83 -13.51 7.05
C PHE A 135 11.53 -12.79 7.43
N ILE A 136 11.50 -11.46 7.35
CA ILE A 136 10.29 -10.68 7.66
C ILE A 136 9.20 -10.96 6.61
N ASN A 137 9.59 -11.01 5.33
CA ASN A 137 8.69 -11.34 4.24
C ASN A 137 8.10 -12.76 4.39
N LEU A 138 8.89 -13.72 4.85
CA LEU A 138 8.43 -15.09 5.13
C LEU A 138 7.38 -15.10 6.26
N ILE A 139 7.63 -14.38 7.36
CA ILE A 139 6.69 -14.27 8.48
C ILE A 139 5.37 -13.65 8.02
N THR A 140 5.41 -12.59 7.20
CA THR A 140 4.21 -11.96 6.67
C THR A 140 3.44 -12.90 5.75
N LYS A 141 4.11 -13.61 4.83
CA LYS A 141 3.47 -14.62 3.98
C LYS A 141 2.81 -15.74 4.79
N TRP A 142 3.48 -16.21 5.85
CA TRP A 142 2.90 -17.20 6.77
C TRP A 142 1.67 -16.66 7.51
N ARG A 143 1.70 -15.41 7.99
CA ARG A 143 0.53 -14.77 8.60
C ARG A 143 -0.65 -14.65 7.63
N VAL A 144 -0.39 -14.29 6.37
CA VAL A 144 -1.41 -14.26 5.32
C VAL A 144 -1.99 -15.66 5.08
N TYR A 145 -1.14 -16.68 5.02
CA TYR A 145 -1.57 -18.07 4.89
C TYR A 145 -2.48 -18.48 6.05
N LEU A 146 -2.07 -18.24 7.30
CA LEU A 146 -2.89 -18.55 8.47
C LEU A 146 -4.23 -17.81 8.44
N GLN A 147 -4.25 -16.55 8.00
CA GLN A 147 -5.48 -15.78 7.92
C GLN A 147 -6.45 -16.40 6.90
N LYS A 148 -5.96 -16.82 5.73
CA LYS A 148 -6.81 -17.49 4.73
C LYS A 148 -7.43 -18.82 5.21
N HIS A 149 -6.81 -19.49 6.19
CA HIS A 149 -7.24 -20.80 6.69
C HIS A 149 -7.89 -20.74 8.09
N ARG A 150 -8.13 -19.54 8.62
CA ARG A 150 -8.92 -19.33 9.84
C ARG A 150 -10.40 -19.24 9.46
N HIS A 151 -11.13 -20.32 9.70
CA HIS A 151 -12.59 -20.43 9.51
C HIS A 151 -13.38 -19.72 10.62
#